data_AF-A0A3R7HVQ9-F1
#
_entry.id   AF-A0A3R7HVQ9-F1
#
_cell.length_a   1.000
_cell.length_b   1.000
_cell.length_c   1.000
_cell.angle_alpha   90.00
_cell.angle_beta   90.00
_cell.angle_gamma   90.00
#
_symmetry.space_group_name_H-M   'P 1'
#
loop_
_entity.id
_entity.type
_entity.pdbx_description
1 polymer ?
#
loop_
_entity_poly.entity_id
_entity_poly.type
_entity_poly.pdbx_seq_one_letter_code
_entity_poly.pdbx_strand_id
1 'polypeptide(L)' 'MTRRSPSDAGTADGSHSRLENGRTLNRITFRATDEQLAALESLVEADVYHSRSAAIRAGIQQLLESQGSPDRNRDRS' A
#
# COMPACT_ATOMS: atom_id res chain seq x y z
N MET A 1 -40.55 -25.50 -4.88
CA MET A 1 -40.09 -24.32 -5.64
C MET A 1 -39.06 -23.59 -4.80
N THR A 2 -37.80 -23.69 -5.19
CA THR A 2 -36.61 -23.15 -4.51
C THR A 2 -36.45 -21.66 -4.82
N ARG A 3 -36.44 -20.79 -3.79
CA ARG A 3 -36.06 -19.39 -3.96
C ARG A 3 -34.54 -19.29 -3.89
N ARG A 4 -33.92 -18.98 -5.02
CA ARG A 4 -32.49 -18.65 -5.13
C ARG A 4 -32.23 -17.31 -4.44
N SER A 5 -31.28 -17.28 -3.52
CA SER A 5 -30.65 -16.06 -3.01
C SER A 5 -29.89 -15.37 -4.15
N PRO A 6 -29.99 -14.05 -4.34
CA PRO A 6 -29.03 -13.34 -5.18
C PRO A 6 -27.73 -13.21 -4.39
N SER A 7 -26.69 -13.90 -4.85
CA SER A 7 -25.30 -13.58 -4.53
C SER A 7 -25.01 -12.22 -5.15
N ASP A 8 -25.14 -11.14 -4.38
CA ASP A 8 -24.67 -9.83 -4.81
C ASP A 8 -23.14 -9.79 -4.67
N ALA A 9 -22.50 -10.19 -5.76
CA ALA A 9 -21.09 -10.01 -6.00
C ALA A 9 -20.83 -8.51 -6.23
N GLY A 10 -20.70 -7.77 -5.13
CA GLY A 10 -20.19 -6.40 -5.14
C GLY A 10 -18.69 -6.41 -5.47
N THR A 11 -18.40 -6.25 -6.76
CA THR A 11 -17.11 -6.06 -7.42
C THR A 11 -16.08 -5.39 -6.52
N ALA A 12 -15.19 -6.18 -5.92
CA ALA A 12 -13.96 -5.66 -5.36
C ALA A 12 -13.15 -5.07 -6.51
N ASP A 13 -13.01 -3.76 -6.47
CA ASP A 13 -12.19 -2.91 -7.30
C ASP A 13 -10.77 -3.48 -7.50
N GLY A 14 -10.63 -4.40 -8.45
CA GLY A 14 -9.39 -5.08 -8.82
C GLY A 14 -8.56 -4.28 -9.82
N SER A 15 -9.07 -3.13 -10.26
CA SER A 15 -8.53 -2.40 -11.41
C SER A 15 -7.43 -1.40 -11.06
N HIS A 16 -7.25 -1.04 -9.78
CA HIS A 16 -6.25 -0.04 -9.38
C HIS A 16 -4.90 -0.62 -8.92
N SER A 17 -4.72 -1.94 -8.99
CA SER A 17 -3.53 -2.62 -8.43
C SER A 17 -2.54 -3.09 -9.50
N ARG A 18 -2.40 -2.33 -10.60
CA ARG A 18 -1.44 -2.59 -11.67
C ARG A 18 -0.37 -1.50 -11.67
N LEU A 19 0.90 -1.89 -11.54
CA LEU A 19 2.02 -0.98 -11.79
C LEU A 19 2.07 -0.62 -13.28
N GLU A 20 2.66 0.52 -13.63
CA GLU A 20 2.87 0.98 -15.02
C GLU A 20 3.57 -0.08 -15.90
N ASN A 21 4.32 -1.00 -15.30
CA ASN A 21 5.02 -2.10 -15.97
C ASN A 21 4.19 -3.39 -16.12
N GLY A 22 2.87 -3.34 -15.94
CA GLY A 22 1.98 -4.51 -16.11
C GLY A 22 2.08 -5.57 -15.01
N ARG A 23 2.94 -5.37 -14.00
CA ARG A 23 3.06 -6.27 -12.84
C ARG A 23 1.92 -6.01 -11.86
N THR A 24 1.28 -7.10 -11.44
CA THR A 24 0.27 -7.08 -10.38
C THR A 24 0.94 -6.93 -9.01
N LEU A 25 0.46 -6.01 -8.20
CA LEU A 25 0.93 -5.87 -6.82
C LEU A 25 0.36 -7.01 -5.94
N ASN A 26 1.21 -7.55 -5.06
CA ASN A 26 0.73 -8.47 -4.04
C ASN A 26 -0.03 -7.70 -2.96
N ARG A 27 -1.22 -8.18 -2.59
CA ARG A 27 -2.08 -7.55 -1.59
C ARG A 27 -1.87 -8.23 -0.24
N ILE A 28 -1.46 -7.44 0.74
CA ILE A 28 -1.32 -7.89 2.13
C ILE A 28 -2.36 -7.21 3.01
N THR A 29 -2.77 -7.90 4.07
CA THR A 29 -3.64 -7.33 5.11
C THR A 29 -2.91 -7.45 6.44
N PHE A 30 -2.88 -6.37 7.21
CA PHE A 30 -2.26 -6.32 8.53
C PHE A 30 -3.16 -5.56 9.50
N ARG A 31 -2.87 -5.69 10.80
CA ARG A 31 -3.58 -4.95 11.85
C ARG A 31 -2.77 -3.74 12.25
N ALA A 32 -3.44 -2.62 12.46
CA ALA A 32 -2.88 -1.37 12.97
C ALA A 32 -3.74 -0.89 14.14
N THR A 33 -3.20 0.01 14.96
CA THR A 33 -4.03 0.73 15.94
C THR A 33 -4.92 1.75 15.23
N ASP A 34 -6.02 2.15 15.89
CA ASP A 34 -6.91 3.18 15.34
C ASP A 34 -6.18 4.51 15.12
N GLU A 35 -5.23 4.85 16.00
CA GLU A 35 -4.37 6.03 15.86
C GLU A 35 -3.49 5.96 14.60
N GLN A 36 -2.86 4.80 14.34
CA GLN A 36 -2.05 4.59 13.14
C GLN A 36 -2.90 4.66 11.87
N LEU A 37 -4.12 4.15 11.92
CA LEU A 37 -5.06 4.23 10.81
C LEU A 37 -5.49 5.67 10.54
N ALA A 38 -5.84 6.43 11.59
CA ALA A 38 -6.21 7.83 11.48
C ALA A 38 -5.08 8.71 10.91
N ALA A 39 -3.84 8.45 11.32
CA ALA A 39 -2.67 9.15 10.77
C ALA A 39 -2.52 8.90 9.25
N LEU A 40 -2.73 7.66 8.80
CA LEU A 40 -2.70 7.32 7.36
C LEU A 40 -3.87 7.96 6.59
N GLU A 41 -5.05 8.03 7.19
CA GLU A 41 -6.24 8.66 6.59
C GLU A 41 -6.04 10.17 6.43
N SER A 42 -5.45 10.84 7.44
CA SER A 42 -5.14 12.27 7.36
C SER A 42 -4.23 12.61 6.17
N LEU A 43 -3.27 11.75 5.83
CA LEU A 43 -2.38 11.95 4.68
C LEU A 43 -3.11 11.83 3.34
N VAL A 44 -4.17 11.03 3.28
CA VAL A 44 -5.00 10.87 2.08
C VAL A 44 -5.99 12.04 1.98
N GLU A 45 -6.60 12.42 3.10
CA GLU A 45 -7.52 13.57 3.17
C GLU A 45 -6.83 14.90 2.84
N ALA A 46 -5.56 15.05 3.22
CA ALA A 46 -4.73 16.20 2.87
C ALA A 46 -4.22 16.18 1.41
N ASP A 47 -4.64 15.20 0.60
CA ASP A 47 -4.24 14.98 -0.80
C ASP A 47 -2.72 14.83 -1.00
N VAL A 48 -1.98 14.49 0.07
CA VAL A 48 -0.53 14.20 -0.02
C VAL A 48 -0.29 12.89 -0.76
N TYR A 49 -1.19 11.92 -0.58
CA TYR A 49 -1.18 10.65 -1.29
C TYR A 49 -2.58 10.26 -1.76
N HIS A 50 -2.69 9.83 -3.02
CA HIS A 50 -3.95 9.35 -3.63
C HIS A 50 -4.58 8.12 -2.96
N SER A 51 -3.84 7.37 -2.13
CA SER A 51 -4.38 6.22 -1.40
C SER A 51 -3.53 5.83 -0.19
N ARG A 52 -4.14 5.15 0.78
CA ARG A 52 -3.45 4.58 1.96
C ARG A 52 -2.31 3.66 1.55
N SER A 53 -2.52 2.82 0.53
CA SER A 53 -1.48 1.92 0.02
C SER A 53 -0.31 2.67 -0.61
N ALA A 54 -0.54 3.85 -1.19
CA ALA A 54 0.53 4.68 -1.73
C ALA A 54 1.38 5.31 -0.62
N ALA A 55 0.74 5.85 0.41
CA ALA A 55 1.43 6.38 1.59
C ALA A 55 2.31 5.31 2.25
N ILE A 56 1.78 4.10 2.45
CA ILE A 56 2.53 2.97 3.02
C ILE A 56 3.72 2.60 2.13
N ARG A 57 3.54 2.49 0.80
CA ARG A 57 4.65 2.17 -0.11
C ARG A 57 5.75 3.23 -0.05
N ALA A 58 5.39 4.52 -0.02
CA ALA A 58 6.36 5.60 0.08
C ALA A 58 7.14 5.54 1.41
N GLY A 59 6.45 5.31 2.54
CA GLY A 59 7.09 5.15 3.83
C GLY A 59 8.03 3.94 3.90
N ILE A 60 7.62 2.79 3.33
CA ILE A 60 8.48 1.60 3.22
C ILE A 60 9.71 1.90 2.35
N GLN A 61 9.52 2.60 1.22
CA GLN A 61 10.63 2.97 0.35
C GLN A 61 11.64 3.87 1.08
N GLN A 62 11.18 4.90 1.79
CA GLN A 62 12.04 5.76 2.61
C GLN A 62 12.80 4.98 3.69
N LEU A 63 12.12 4.02 4.35
CA LEU A 63 12.75 3.15 5.34
C LEU A 63 13.88 2.32 4.70
N LEU A 64 13.62 1.71 3.54
CA LEU A 64 14.62 0.91 2.81
C LEU A 64 15.80 1.76 2.34
N GLU A 65 15.55 2.96 1.83
CA GLU A 65 16.58 3.91 1.40
C GLU A 65 17.45 4.37 2.59
N SER A 66 16.84 4.62 3.76
CA SER A 66 17.56 5.00 4.98
C SER A 66 18.44 3.87 5.53
N GLN A 67 18.02 2.62 5.35
CA GLN A 67 18.78 1.43 5.78
C GLN A 67 19.79 0.97 4.73
N GLY A 68 19.65 1.41 3.47
CA GLY A 68 20.47 1.01 2.34
C GLY A 68 21.86 1.65 2.25
N SER A 69 22.29 2.42 3.26
CA SER A 69 23.61 3.04 3.29
C SER A 69 24.66 2.43 4.24
N PRO A 70 24.86 1.09 4.32
CA PRO A 70 25.95 0.51 5.12
C PRO A 70 27.27 0.25 4.37
N ASP A 71 27.44 0.54 3.07
CA ASP A 71 28.71 0.21 2.37
C ASP A 71 29.06 1.07 1.14
N ARG A 72 29.52 2.31 1.35
CA ARG A 72 30.28 3.08 0.35
C ARG A 72 31.53 3.75 0.95
N ASN A 73 32.15 3.14 1.96
CA ASN A 73 33.37 3.68 2.56
C ASN A 73 34.41 2.61 2.99
N ARG A 74 34.53 1.51 2.25
CA ARG A 74 35.62 0.53 2.42
C ARG A 74 36.39 0.22 1.13
N ASP A 75 36.38 1.14 0.18
CA ASP A 75 37.24 1.05 -1.00
C ASP A 75 37.61 2.46 -1.46
N ARG A 76 38.48 3.13 -0.69
CA ARG A 76 39.40 4.16 -1.20
C ARG A 76 40.47 4.48 -0.15
N SER A 77 41.63 3.90 -0.43
CA SER A 77 43.00 4.35 -0.08
C SER A 77 43.50 4.11 1.32
#